data_AF-A0A5J4SWH5-F1
#
_entry.id   AF-A0A5J4SWH5-F1
#
_cell.length_a   1.000
_cell.length_b   1.000
_cell.length_c   1.000
_cell.angle_alpha   90.00
_cell.angle_beta   90.00
_cell.angle_gamma   90.00
#
_symmetry.space_group_name_H-M   'P 1'
#
loop_
_entity.id
_entity.type
_entity.pdbx_description
1 polymer ?
#
loop_
_entity_poly.entity_id
_entity_poly.type
_entity_poly.pdbx_seq_one_letter_code
_entity_poly.pdbx_strand_id
1 'polypeptide(L)'
;MNNIVRLTSVFLIMFVAATSVRAQQGLQIASVFKKYGKEKGVTMVELSNEMLEAYEMTLYKSLAFKNVGDALPYILQCLEADKQLAKKVKEVVSDGQIQSGYYQLPQTEEDTNRFILFKTEDKGTATLIYIEGELDVGDLVTILLMKKD
;
A
#
# COMPACT_ATOMS: atom_id res chain seq x y z
N MET A 1 25.68 50.32 6.92
CA MET A 1 24.59 49.48 6.36
C MET A 1 25.21 48.35 5.55
N ASN A 2 25.93 47.43 6.20
CA ASN A 2 26.76 46.42 5.51
C ASN A 2 26.78 45.04 6.21
N ASN A 3 25.82 44.76 7.10
CA ASN A 3 25.82 43.54 7.93
C ASN A 3 24.59 42.64 7.74
N ILE A 4 23.64 43.01 6.86
CA ILE A 4 22.41 42.23 6.62
C ILE A 4 22.60 41.17 5.52
N VAL A 5 23.58 41.35 4.62
CA VAL A 5 23.79 40.44 3.47
C VAL A 5 24.66 39.22 3.82
N ARG A 6 25.33 39.20 4.98
CA ARG A 6 26.14 38.05 5.43
C ARG A 6 25.40 37.07 6.35
N LEU A 7 24.20 37.43 6.82
CA LEU A 7 23.44 36.58 7.76
C LEU A 7 22.29 35.80 7.10
N THR A 8 22.00 36.07 5.82
CA THR A 8 20.92 35.39 5.08
C THR A 8 21.43 34.22 4.23
N SER A 9 22.74 33.98 4.17
CA SER A 9 23.32 32.95 3.30
C SER A 9 23.49 31.56 3.94
N VAL A 10 23.14 31.38 5.23
CA VAL A 10 23.33 30.11 5.95
C VAL A 10 22.00 29.39 6.26
N PHE A 11 20.85 30.05 6.09
CA PHE A 11 19.55 29.44 6.39
C PHE A 11 18.91 28.64 5.24
N LEU A 12 19.56 28.56 4.07
CA LEU A 12 19.02 27.83 2.91
C LEU A 12 19.55 26.39 2.76
N ILE A 13 20.41 25.90 3.67
CA ILE A 13 21.02 24.56 3.60
C ILE A 13 20.50 23.64 4.73
N MET A 14 19.21 23.76 5.09
CA MET A 14 18.59 22.82 6.05
C MET A 14 17.16 22.45 5.67
N PHE A 15 16.95 22.06 4.41
CA PHE A 15 15.75 21.31 4.02
C PHE A 15 16.07 20.23 2.98
N VAL A 16 17.16 19.49 3.22
CA VAL A 16 17.39 18.19 2.58
C VAL A 16 17.60 17.17 3.67
N ALA A 17 16.49 16.70 4.26
CA ALA A 17 16.51 15.50 5.09
C ALA A 17 15.08 14.94 5.27
N ALA A 18 14.51 14.41 4.19
CA ALA A 18 13.54 13.30 4.22
C ALA A 18 13.17 12.87 2.79
N THR A 19 14.13 12.53 1.93
CA THR A 19 13.84 11.66 0.79
C THR A 19 13.88 10.23 1.29
N SER A 20 12.85 9.86 2.04
CA SER A 20 12.67 8.49 2.51
C SER A 20 11.23 8.11 2.26
N VAL A 21 11.06 7.27 1.23
CA VAL A 21 9.86 6.48 0.91
C VAL A 21 8.70 7.29 0.32
N ARG A 22 8.69 7.46 -1.02
CA ARG A 22 7.54 7.94 -1.79
C ARG A 22 6.48 6.87 -2.11
N ALA A 23 6.65 5.67 -1.57
CA ALA A 23 5.69 4.59 -1.75
C ALA A 23 4.35 4.92 -1.05
N GLN A 24 3.22 4.66 -1.72
CA GLN A 24 1.83 4.95 -1.27
C GLN A 24 1.46 6.43 -1.06
N GLN A 25 2.29 7.38 -1.50
CA GLN A 25 2.01 8.80 -1.25
C GLN A 25 0.71 9.24 -1.97
N GLY A 26 -0.28 9.69 -1.19
CA GLY A 26 -1.59 10.13 -1.70
C GLY A 26 -2.71 9.08 -1.64
N LEU A 27 -2.45 7.88 -1.12
CA LEU A 27 -3.46 6.84 -0.92
C LEU A 27 -3.89 6.73 0.55
N GLN A 28 -5.19 6.56 0.78
CA GLN A 28 -5.76 6.40 2.11
C GLN A 28 -5.39 5.06 2.74
N ILE A 29 -5.24 3.98 1.96
CA ILE A 29 -4.80 2.67 2.46
C ILE A 29 -3.44 2.72 3.16
N ALA A 30 -2.58 3.70 2.85
CA ALA A 30 -1.30 3.90 3.54
C ALA A 30 -1.50 4.09 5.06
N SER A 31 -2.60 4.75 5.44
CA SER A 31 -2.96 4.97 6.84
C SER A 31 -3.35 3.68 7.55
N VAL A 32 -3.91 2.69 6.84
CA VAL A 32 -4.21 1.35 7.37
C VAL A 32 -2.91 0.63 7.74
N PHE A 33 -1.93 0.59 6.84
CA PHE A 33 -0.62 -0.01 7.10
C PHE A 33 0.08 0.64 8.31
N LYS A 34 0.02 1.98 8.39
CA LYS A 34 0.60 2.72 9.53
C LYS A 34 -0.12 2.42 10.85
N LYS A 35 -1.45 2.34 10.84
CA LYS A 35 -2.28 2.16 12.03
C LYS A 35 -2.22 0.74 12.56
N TYR A 36 -2.37 -0.25 11.70
CA TYR A 36 -2.53 -1.66 12.07
C TYR A 36 -1.25 -2.50 11.96
N GLY A 37 -0.19 -2.00 11.32
CA GLY A 37 1.02 -2.78 11.04
C GLY A 37 1.79 -3.30 12.26
N LYS A 38 1.49 -2.80 13.47
CA LYS A 38 2.05 -3.29 14.73
C LYS A 38 0.98 -3.75 15.72
N GLU A 39 -0.27 -3.86 15.27
CA GLU A 39 -1.38 -4.23 16.13
C GLU A 39 -1.37 -5.72 16.46
N LYS A 40 -1.77 -6.07 17.69
CA LYS A 40 -1.83 -7.46 18.13
C LYS A 40 -2.84 -8.23 17.27
N GLY A 41 -2.42 -9.37 16.73
CA GLY A 41 -3.28 -10.18 15.86
C GLY A 41 -3.24 -9.76 14.38
N VAL A 42 -2.37 -8.80 14.04
CA VAL A 42 -2.06 -8.42 12.66
C VAL A 42 -0.63 -8.85 12.33
N THR A 43 -0.44 -9.44 11.15
CA THR A 43 0.88 -9.74 10.60
C THR A 43 1.16 -8.77 9.47
N MET A 44 2.17 -7.93 9.65
CA MET A 44 2.69 -7.06 8.60
C MET A 44 3.86 -7.73 7.89
N VAL A 45 3.87 -7.72 6.57
CA VAL A 45 5.01 -8.13 5.74
C VAL A 45 5.41 -6.97 4.84
N GLU A 46 6.68 -6.63 4.84
CA GLU A 46 7.33 -5.80 3.82
C GLU A 46 8.49 -6.63 3.25
N LEU A 47 8.58 -6.72 1.92
CA LEU A 47 9.66 -7.48 1.29
C LEU A 47 10.97 -6.68 1.31
N SER A 48 12.09 -7.38 1.40
CA SER A 48 13.42 -6.82 1.19
C SER A 48 13.63 -6.49 -0.29
N ASN A 49 14.56 -5.56 -0.58
CA ASN A 49 14.89 -5.17 -1.96
C ASN A 49 15.27 -6.37 -2.84
N GLU A 50 16.05 -7.32 -2.31
CA GLU A 50 16.44 -8.54 -3.03
C GLU A 50 15.22 -9.37 -3.48
N MET A 51 14.22 -9.48 -2.60
CA MET A 51 12.98 -10.19 -2.93
C MET A 51 12.12 -9.38 -3.91
N LEU A 52 12.08 -8.06 -3.77
CA LEU A 52 11.34 -7.18 -4.68
C LEU A 52 11.87 -7.29 -6.12
N GLU A 53 13.20 -7.23 -6.30
CA GLU A 53 13.85 -7.37 -7.61
C GLU A 53 13.56 -8.73 -8.26
N ALA A 54 13.54 -9.81 -7.48
CA ALA A 54 13.25 -11.16 -7.99
C ALA A 54 11.82 -11.32 -8.55
N TYR A 55 10.91 -10.41 -8.22
CA TYR A 55 9.53 -10.39 -8.72
C TYR A 55 9.21 -9.11 -9.49
N GLU A 56 10.22 -8.36 -9.95
CA GLU A 56 10.02 -7.11 -10.73
C GLU A 56 9.15 -6.07 -9.98
N MET A 57 9.24 -6.08 -8.66
CA MET A 57 8.56 -5.15 -7.77
C MET A 57 9.48 -4.04 -7.31
N THR A 58 8.88 -2.89 -7.01
CA THR A 58 9.55 -1.79 -6.31
C THR A 58 9.04 -1.64 -4.88
N LEU A 59 7.85 -2.18 -4.59
CA LEU A 59 7.28 -2.20 -3.25
C LEU A 59 6.28 -3.34 -3.06
N TYR A 60 6.36 -4.00 -1.92
CA TYR A 60 5.34 -4.92 -1.45
C TYR A 60 5.05 -4.68 0.03
N LYS A 61 3.77 -4.52 0.37
CA LYS A 61 3.29 -4.46 1.75
C LYS A 61 2.05 -5.31 1.90
N SER A 62 1.95 -6.11 2.96
CA SER A 62 0.73 -6.82 3.29
C SER A 62 0.41 -6.79 4.78
N LEU A 63 -0.89 -6.73 5.08
CA LEU A 63 -1.46 -6.92 6.41
C LEU A 63 -2.37 -8.13 6.36
N ALA A 64 -2.12 -9.11 7.22
CA ALA A 64 -3.03 -10.22 7.47
C ALA A 64 -3.61 -10.12 8.89
N PHE A 65 -4.93 -9.97 8.98
CA PHE A 65 -5.69 -9.85 10.22
C PHE A 65 -6.22 -11.21 10.64
N LYS A 66 -5.93 -11.63 11.87
CA LYS A 66 -6.55 -12.82 12.48
C LYS A 66 -8.02 -12.59 12.85
N ASN A 67 -8.37 -11.35 13.19
CA ASN A 67 -9.73 -10.89 13.40
C ASN A 67 -9.80 -9.42 12.95
N VAL A 68 -10.58 -9.15 11.90
CA VAL A 68 -10.67 -7.83 11.26
C VAL A 68 -11.79 -6.95 11.86
N GLY A 69 -12.65 -7.48 12.74
CA GLY A 69 -13.92 -6.86 13.16
C GLY A 69 -13.89 -5.32 13.30
N ASP A 70 -13.12 -4.80 14.26
CA ASP A 70 -13.07 -3.35 14.53
C ASP A 70 -12.29 -2.55 13.46
N ALA A 71 -11.39 -3.21 12.74
CA ALA A 71 -10.59 -2.59 11.68
C ALA A 71 -11.34 -2.50 10.34
N LEU A 72 -12.28 -3.41 10.09
CA LEU A 72 -12.91 -3.60 8.79
C LEU A 72 -13.61 -2.34 8.27
N PRO A 73 -14.44 -1.61 9.06
CA PRO A 73 -15.10 -0.41 8.56
C PRO A 73 -14.09 0.66 8.11
N TYR A 74 -12.97 0.80 8.83
CA TYR A 74 -11.92 1.75 8.48
C TYR A 74 -11.16 1.32 7.23
N ILE A 75 -10.85 0.03 7.09
CA ILE A 75 -10.20 -0.52 5.89
C ILE A 75 -11.08 -0.28 4.67
N LEU A 76 -12.38 -0.62 4.76
CA LEU A 76 -13.34 -0.43 3.67
C LEU A 76 -13.50 1.06 3.30
N GLN A 77 -13.50 1.96 4.29
CA GLN A 77 -13.53 3.40 4.02
C GLN A 77 -12.28 3.87 3.24
N CYS A 78 -11.08 3.43 3.63
CA CYS A 78 -9.86 3.76 2.91
C CYS A 78 -9.86 3.18 1.49
N LEU A 79 -10.32 1.93 1.32
CA LEU A 79 -10.47 1.29 0.01
C LEU A 79 -11.44 2.06 -0.87
N GLU A 80 -12.59 2.48 -0.34
CA GLU A 80 -13.60 3.22 -1.11
C GLU A 80 -13.05 4.56 -1.62
N ALA A 81 -12.25 5.25 -0.80
CA ALA A 81 -11.60 6.50 -1.21
C ALA A 81 -10.57 6.28 -2.32
N ASP A 82 -9.72 5.26 -2.18
CA ASP A 82 -8.69 4.95 -3.18
C ASP A 82 -9.27 4.32 -4.46
N LYS A 83 -10.43 3.64 -4.36
CA LYS A 83 -11.19 3.09 -5.48
C LYS A 83 -11.60 4.18 -6.47
N GLN A 84 -11.92 5.38 -6.00
CA GLN A 84 -12.27 6.52 -6.87
C GLN A 84 -11.10 6.96 -7.76
N LEU A 85 -9.88 6.65 -7.36
CA LEU A 85 -8.66 6.93 -8.13
C LEU A 85 -8.29 5.79 -9.08
N ALA A 86 -8.88 4.60 -8.90
CA ALA A 86 -8.48 3.40 -9.62
C ALA A 86 -8.86 3.45 -11.11
N LYS A 87 -7.91 3.06 -11.97
CA LYS A 87 -8.12 2.86 -13.41
C LYS A 87 -8.98 1.62 -13.69
N LYS A 88 -8.81 0.56 -12.88
CA LYS A 88 -9.60 -0.67 -13.00
C LYS A 88 -9.97 -1.19 -11.63
N VAL A 89 -11.20 -1.69 -11.51
CA VAL A 89 -11.75 -2.25 -10.28
C VAL A 89 -12.40 -3.59 -10.62
N LYS A 90 -12.11 -4.61 -9.80
CA LYS A 90 -12.83 -5.88 -9.79
C LYS A 90 -13.13 -6.26 -8.36
N GLU A 91 -14.40 -6.32 -8.00
CA GLU A 91 -14.85 -6.71 -6.67
C GLU A 91 -15.76 -7.94 -6.78
N VAL A 92 -15.62 -8.84 -5.82
CA VAL A 92 -16.55 -9.93 -5.56
C VAL A 92 -17.33 -9.55 -4.32
N VAL A 93 -18.63 -9.38 -4.47
CA VAL A 93 -19.54 -8.99 -3.37
C VAL A 93 -20.50 -10.15 -3.10
N SER A 94 -20.61 -10.54 -1.84
CA SER A 94 -21.58 -11.54 -1.37
C SER A 94 -22.29 -10.98 -0.15
N ASP A 95 -23.61 -11.13 -0.09
CA ASP A 95 -24.45 -10.61 1.01
C ASP A 95 -24.24 -9.12 1.31
N GLY A 96 -23.99 -8.34 0.25
CA GLY A 96 -23.73 -6.89 0.35
C GLY A 96 -22.35 -6.53 0.92
N GLN A 97 -21.47 -7.50 1.17
CA GLN A 97 -20.11 -7.29 1.67
C GLN A 97 -19.07 -7.68 0.62
N ILE A 98 -18.01 -6.88 0.50
CA ILE A 98 -16.88 -7.17 -0.37
C ILE A 98 -16.12 -8.36 0.20
N GLN A 99 -16.11 -9.47 -0.55
CA GLN A 99 -15.35 -10.67 -0.22
C GLN A 99 -13.91 -10.57 -0.72
N SER A 100 -13.72 -10.00 -1.90
CA SER A 100 -12.41 -9.69 -2.43
C SER A 100 -12.46 -8.53 -3.40
N GLY A 101 -11.40 -7.74 -3.47
CA GLY A 101 -11.26 -6.60 -4.35
C GLY A 101 -9.87 -6.52 -4.96
N TYR A 102 -9.83 -6.12 -6.22
CA TYR A 102 -8.63 -5.80 -6.98
C TYR A 102 -8.78 -4.39 -7.56
N TYR A 103 -7.84 -3.52 -7.24
CA TYR A 103 -7.84 -2.13 -7.65
C TYR A 103 -6.51 -1.80 -8.31
N GLN A 104 -6.53 -1.52 -9.60
CA GLN A 104 -5.37 -1.00 -10.33
C GLN A 104 -5.41 0.52 -10.28
N LEU A 105 -4.42 1.13 -9.66
CA LEU A 105 -4.29 2.58 -9.54
C LEU A 105 -3.55 3.17 -10.75
N PRO A 106 -3.55 4.49 -10.92
CA PRO A 106 -2.74 5.15 -11.94
C PRO A 106 -1.26 4.90 -11.67
N GLN A 107 -0.46 4.76 -12.72
CA GLN A 107 0.98 4.59 -12.58
C GLN A 107 1.63 5.86 -12.00
N THR A 108 2.68 5.70 -11.21
CA THR A 108 3.46 6.83 -10.64
C THR A 108 4.64 7.22 -11.52
N GLU A 109 5.21 6.27 -12.24
CA GLU A 109 6.32 6.42 -13.17
C GLU A 109 5.99 5.64 -14.45
N GLU A 110 6.77 5.80 -15.53
CA GLU A 110 6.64 4.94 -16.71
C GLU A 110 6.77 3.47 -16.26
N ASP A 111 5.83 2.63 -16.72
CA ASP A 111 5.76 1.19 -16.46
C ASP A 111 5.60 0.70 -15.01
N THR A 112 5.63 1.57 -14.00
CA THR A 112 5.36 1.18 -12.61
C THR A 112 3.86 1.13 -12.32
N ASN A 113 3.29 -0.08 -12.35
CA ASN A 113 1.91 -0.34 -11.95
C ASN A 113 1.76 -0.36 -10.43
N ARG A 114 0.56 0.04 -9.97
CA ARG A 114 0.21 0.07 -8.55
C ARG A 114 -1.10 -0.67 -8.33
N PHE A 115 -1.09 -1.58 -7.36
CA PHE A 115 -2.23 -2.46 -7.07
C PHE A 115 -2.57 -2.45 -5.60
N ILE A 116 -3.87 -2.44 -5.31
CA ILE A 116 -4.41 -2.81 -4.01
C ILE A 116 -5.19 -4.11 -4.18
N LEU A 117 -4.91 -5.10 -3.33
CA LEU A 117 -5.67 -6.32 -3.24
C LEU A 117 -6.26 -6.42 -1.84
N PHE A 118 -7.54 -6.74 -1.77
CA PHE A 118 -8.24 -6.96 -0.51
C PHE A 118 -8.99 -8.28 -0.57
N LYS A 119 -9.01 -9.00 0.55
CA LYS A 119 -9.80 -10.22 0.69
C LYS A 119 -10.25 -10.37 2.12
N THR A 120 -11.52 -10.68 2.34
CA THR A 120 -12.03 -11.25 3.58
C THR A 120 -12.16 -12.76 3.43
N GLU A 121 -11.94 -13.47 4.52
CA GLU A 121 -12.12 -14.90 4.60
C GLU A 121 -13.13 -15.25 5.69
N ASP A 122 -13.66 -16.47 5.62
CA ASP A 122 -14.55 -17.00 6.64
C ASP A 122 -13.86 -16.96 8.01
N LYS A 123 -14.63 -16.64 9.06
CA LYS A 123 -14.18 -16.46 10.46
C LYS A 123 -13.57 -15.10 10.78
N GLY A 124 -13.79 -14.09 9.93
CA GLY A 124 -13.43 -12.70 10.23
C GLY A 124 -11.94 -12.41 10.05
N THR A 125 -11.23 -13.20 9.26
CA THR A 125 -9.88 -12.89 8.81
C THR A 125 -9.94 -11.99 7.58
N ALA A 126 -8.92 -11.16 7.40
CA ALA A 126 -8.79 -10.33 6.20
C ALA A 126 -7.33 -10.13 5.81
N THR A 127 -7.10 -9.94 4.53
CA THR A 127 -5.79 -9.60 3.98
C THR A 127 -5.91 -8.35 3.13
N LEU A 128 -5.01 -7.39 3.36
CA LEU A 128 -4.82 -6.20 2.55
C LEU A 128 -3.40 -6.22 2.01
N ILE A 129 -3.23 -6.09 0.70
CA ILE A 129 -1.93 -6.08 0.03
C ILE A 129 -1.84 -4.82 -0.82
N TYR A 130 -0.68 -4.21 -0.82
CA TYR A 130 -0.32 -3.14 -1.72
C TYR A 130 1.00 -3.45 -2.42
N ILE A 131 1.01 -3.28 -3.74
CA ILE A 131 2.14 -3.64 -4.59
C ILE A 131 2.42 -2.51 -5.58
N GLU A 132 3.69 -2.20 -5.77
CA GLU A 132 4.20 -1.36 -6.86
C GLU A 132 5.27 -2.15 -7.63
N GLY A 133 5.29 -2.04 -8.96
CA GLY A 133 6.27 -2.74 -9.79
C GLY A 133 5.93 -2.73 -11.27
N GLU A 134 6.83 -3.27 -12.08
CA GLU A 134 6.63 -3.50 -13.53
C GLU A 134 5.78 -4.76 -13.79
N LEU A 135 4.82 -5.02 -12.92
CA LEU A 135 4.02 -6.24 -12.89
C LEU A 135 2.83 -6.16 -13.85
N ASP A 136 2.49 -7.30 -14.45
CA ASP A 136 1.22 -7.49 -15.13
C ASP A 136 0.17 -8.21 -14.24
N VAL A 137 -1.03 -8.47 -14.78
CA VAL A 137 -2.12 -9.10 -14.03
C VAL A 137 -1.86 -10.60 -13.76
N GLY A 138 -1.08 -11.26 -14.62
CA GLY A 138 -0.65 -12.65 -14.47
C GLY A 138 0.33 -12.82 -13.31
N ASP A 139 1.24 -11.88 -13.12
CA ASP A 139 2.22 -11.92 -12.01
C ASP A 139 1.55 -11.84 -10.64
N LEU A 140 0.45 -11.09 -10.54
CA LEU A 140 -0.38 -10.99 -9.32
C LEU A 140 -0.97 -12.34 -8.88
N VAL A 141 -1.27 -13.24 -9.82
CA VAL A 141 -1.78 -14.58 -9.48
C VAL A 141 -0.70 -15.40 -8.82
N THR A 142 0.52 -15.36 -9.34
CA THR A 142 1.69 -16.04 -8.75
C THR A 142 1.91 -15.57 -7.32
N ILE A 143 1.82 -14.25 -7.08
CA ILE A 143 2.01 -13.62 -5.76
C ILE A 143 0.92 -14.04 -4.78
N LEU A 144 -0.35 -14.09 -5.21
CA LEU A 144 -1.46 -14.57 -4.37
C LEU A 144 -1.35 -16.06 -4.03
N LEU A 145 -0.68 -16.84 -4.88
CA LEU A 145 -0.46 -18.28 -4.73
C LEU A 145 0.81 -18.63 -3.95
N MET A 146 1.61 -17.65 -3.54
CA MET A 146 2.73 -17.85 -2.61
C MET A 146 2.16 -18.16 -1.22
N LYS A 147 1.68 -19.39 -1.08
CA LYS A 147 1.16 -19.94 0.16
C LYS A 147 2.32 -20.05 1.12
N LYS A 148 2.07 -19.63 2.35
CA LYS A 148 2.99 -19.78 3.49
C LYS A 148 3.10 -21.27 3.80
N ASP A 149 4.18 -21.90 3.33
CA ASP A 149 4.64 -23.21 3.82
C ASP A 149 4.97 -23.15 5.32
#